data_AF-A0A7W1DYC5-F1
#
_entry.id   AF-A0A7W1DYC5-F1
#
_cell.length_a   1.000
_cell.length_b   1.000
_cell.length_c   1.000
_cell.angle_alpha   90.00
_cell.angle_beta   90.00
_cell.angle_gamma   90.00
#
_symmetry.space_group_name_H-M   'P 1'
#
loop_
_entity.id
_entity.type
_entity.pdbx_description
1 polymer ?
#
loop_
_entity_poly.entity_id
_entity_poly.type
_entity_poly.pdbx_seq_one_letter_code
_entity_poly.pdbx_strand_id
1 'polypeptide(L)'
;PYTAGAIACFAFERDVAFIDTNIRRVLYRLFIGGEHPAPTGAEKTVMQIARSLILPGDGWRWNQALIEFGALQCTARRPACVICPLQSDCAAFPTIQSSISTASRKRSDRSELPFQESNRFYRGKVVAALRNLPSADEVSGIDLAALGSQVKPAFSEADLPWLYQLVQGLAQDGLAQVAEERPGYDLGDSPETAAGLVRVKLP
;
A
#
# COMPACT_ATOMS: atom_id res chain seq x y z
N PRO A 1 8.10 -5.51 -11.57
CA PRO A 1 7.98 -6.99 -11.65
C PRO A 1 6.53 -7.51 -11.63
N TYR A 2 5.62 -6.89 -10.86
CA TYR A 2 4.20 -7.27 -10.82
C TYR A 2 3.46 -7.03 -12.15
N THR A 3 3.34 -5.77 -12.58
CA THR A 3 2.48 -5.39 -13.73
C THR A 3 2.85 -6.12 -15.02
N ALA A 4 4.14 -6.17 -15.36
CA ALA A 4 4.60 -6.89 -16.55
C ALA A 4 4.34 -8.40 -16.48
N GLY A 5 4.56 -9.02 -15.31
CA GLY A 5 4.29 -10.44 -15.10
C GLY A 5 2.79 -10.76 -15.13
N ALA A 6 1.96 -9.92 -14.52
CA ALA A 6 0.51 -10.04 -14.54
C ALA A 6 -0.06 -9.90 -15.96
N ILE A 7 0.43 -8.94 -16.75
CA ILE A 7 0.03 -8.80 -18.16
C ILE A 7 0.47 -10.04 -18.96
N ALA A 8 1.72 -10.47 -18.81
CA ALA A 8 2.24 -11.65 -19.50
C ALA A 8 1.44 -12.93 -19.16
N CYS A 9 1.06 -13.10 -17.90
CA CYS A 9 0.28 -14.24 -17.45
C CYS A 9 -1.19 -14.16 -17.89
N PHE A 10 -1.88 -13.05 -17.62
CA PHE A 10 -3.32 -12.99 -17.81
C PHE A 10 -3.76 -12.64 -19.23
N ALA A 11 -3.00 -11.80 -19.94
CA ALA A 11 -3.37 -11.40 -21.30
C ALA A 11 -2.73 -12.31 -22.36
N PHE A 12 -1.56 -12.89 -22.07
CA PHE A 12 -0.80 -13.70 -23.02
C PHE A 12 -0.61 -15.15 -22.58
N GLU A 13 -1.29 -15.57 -21.50
CA GLU A 13 -1.30 -16.95 -20.99
C GLU A 13 0.10 -17.55 -20.80
N ARG A 14 1.09 -16.71 -20.45
CA ARG A 14 2.45 -17.18 -20.19
C ARG A 14 2.56 -17.78 -18.79
N ASP A 15 3.34 -18.85 -18.68
CA ASP A 15 3.71 -19.49 -17.41
C ASP A 15 4.74 -18.66 -16.64
N VAL A 16 4.33 -17.47 -16.19
CA VAL A 16 5.17 -16.56 -15.42
C VAL A 16 4.58 -16.34 -14.03
N ALA A 17 5.46 -16.44 -13.04
CA ALA A 17 5.13 -15.99 -11.68
C ALA A 17 5.16 -14.47 -11.61
N PHE A 18 4.25 -13.90 -10.82
CA PHE A 18 4.35 -12.54 -10.32
C PHE A 18 3.86 -12.50 -8.88
N ILE A 19 4.27 -11.48 -8.13
CA ILE A 19 3.99 -11.40 -6.70
C ILE A 19 3.11 -10.17 -6.43
N ASP A 20 1.85 -10.41 -6.10
CA ASP A 20 0.98 -9.44 -5.44
C ASP A 20 1.03 -9.62 -3.91
N THR A 21 0.28 -8.81 -3.16
CA THR A 21 0.25 -8.92 -1.69
C THR A 21 -0.42 -10.21 -1.18
N ASN A 22 -1.30 -10.82 -1.96
CA ASN A 22 -2.01 -12.06 -1.62
C ASN A 22 -1.12 -13.29 -1.83
N ILE A 23 -0.58 -13.46 -3.04
CA ILE A 23 0.39 -14.49 -3.41
C ILE A 23 1.57 -14.45 -2.45
N ARG A 24 2.13 -13.25 -2.19
CA ARG A 24 3.25 -13.09 -1.25
C ARG A 24 2.90 -13.68 0.11
N ARG A 25 1.76 -13.29 0.68
CA ARG A 25 1.32 -13.73 2.00
C ARG A 25 1.08 -15.23 2.05
N VAL A 26 0.42 -15.79 1.04
CA VAL A 26 0.13 -17.24 0.98
C VAL A 26 1.43 -18.03 0.95
N LEU A 27 2.32 -17.72 0.01
CA LEU A 27 3.59 -18.46 -0.14
C LEU A 27 4.48 -18.30 1.08
N TYR A 28 4.53 -17.10 1.66
CA TYR A 28 5.34 -16.86 2.84
C TYR A 28 4.82 -17.63 4.06
N ARG A 29 3.49 -17.65 4.30
CA ARG A 29 2.89 -18.44 5.39
C ARG A 29 3.08 -19.93 5.18
N LEU A 30 2.89 -20.40 3.95
CA LEU A 30 2.96 -21.82 3.62
C LEU A 30 4.38 -22.37 3.79
N PHE A 31 5.39 -21.68 3.24
CA PHE A 31 6.75 -22.22 3.13
C PHE A 31 7.76 -21.66 4.13
N ILE A 32 7.52 -20.49 4.74
CA ILE A 32 8.52 -19.78 5.56
C ILE A 32 8.08 -19.63 7.02
N GLY A 33 6.80 -19.38 7.29
CA GLY A 33 6.24 -19.49 8.64
C GLY A 33 6.18 -18.21 9.49
N GLY A 34 6.80 -17.10 9.06
CA GLY A 34 6.72 -15.81 9.75
C GLY A 34 5.64 -14.87 9.18
N GLU A 35 5.08 -13.97 9.96
CA GLU A 35 4.37 -12.80 9.43
C GLU A 35 5.08 -11.53 9.89
N HIS A 36 5.08 -10.54 9.00
CA HIS A 36 5.73 -9.23 9.04
C HIS A 36 6.53 -8.79 10.31
N PRO A 37 7.72 -8.18 10.15
CA PRO A 37 8.32 -7.84 8.87
C PRO A 37 8.92 -9.05 8.15
N ALA A 38 8.63 -9.17 6.86
CA ALA A 38 9.37 -10.10 6.01
C ALA A 38 10.84 -9.64 5.99
N PRO A 39 11.82 -10.53 6.23
CA PRO A 39 13.23 -10.17 6.17
C PRO A 39 13.58 -9.54 4.83
N THR A 40 14.55 -8.63 4.83
CA THR A 40 15.17 -8.10 3.62
C THR A 40 15.60 -9.27 2.72
N GLY A 41 15.07 -9.36 1.49
CA GLY A 41 15.34 -10.47 0.56
C GLY A 41 14.24 -11.53 0.44
N ALA A 42 13.22 -11.51 1.31
CA ALA A 42 12.06 -12.41 1.25
C ALA A 42 11.37 -12.44 -0.12
N GLU A 43 11.34 -11.31 -0.83
CA GLU A 43 10.68 -11.23 -2.14
C GLU A 43 11.38 -12.06 -3.22
N LYS A 44 12.72 -12.16 -3.19
CA LYS A 44 13.46 -13.04 -4.12
C LYS A 44 13.16 -14.51 -3.84
N THR A 45 13.17 -14.89 -2.56
CA THR A 45 12.85 -16.26 -2.12
C THR A 45 11.42 -16.64 -2.51
N VAL A 46 10.45 -15.77 -2.22
CA VAL A 46 9.04 -16.00 -2.58
C VAL A 46 8.87 -16.09 -4.10
N MET A 47 9.57 -15.25 -4.88
CA MET A 47 9.55 -15.34 -6.33
C MET A 47 10.14 -16.65 -6.86
N GLN A 48 11.21 -17.16 -6.24
CA GLN A 48 11.80 -18.46 -6.60
C GLN A 48 10.83 -19.60 -6.30
N ILE A 49 10.20 -19.60 -5.12
CA ILE A 49 9.16 -20.57 -4.75
C ILE A 49 8.01 -20.53 -5.77
N ALA A 50 7.50 -19.34 -6.10
CA ALA A 50 6.43 -19.18 -7.07
C ALA A 50 6.79 -19.78 -8.43
N ARG A 51 8.01 -19.49 -8.93
CA ARG A 51 8.50 -20.03 -10.21
C ARG A 51 8.64 -21.55 -10.20
N SER A 52 8.99 -22.16 -9.07
CA SER A 52 9.09 -23.63 -8.98
C SER A 52 7.75 -24.35 -8.90
N LEU A 53 6.66 -23.64 -8.62
CA LEU A 53 5.34 -24.23 -8.39
C LEU A 53 4.41 -24.10 -9.61
N ILE A 54 4.72 -23.23 -10.56
CA ILE A 54 3.92 -23.10 -11.79
C ILE A 54 4.26 -24.25 -12.72
N LEU A 55 3.26 -25.07 -13.02
CA LEU A 55 3.36 -26.11 -14.03
C LEU A 55 3.21 -25.52 -15.43
N PRO A 56 3.84 -26.12 -16.46
CA PRO A 56 3.63 -25.69 -17.85
C PRO A 56 2.15 -25.72 -18.25
N GLY A 57 1.66 -24.64 -18.83
CA GLY A 57 0.25 -24.44 -19.23
C GLY A 57 -0.69 -24.02 -18.10
N ASP A 58 -0.23 -23.94 -16.85
CA ASP A 58 -1.06 -23.64 -15.69
C ASP A 58 -0.84 -22.23 -15.11
N GLY A 59 0.04 -21.40 -15.69
CA GLY A 59 0.39 -20.09 -15.16
C GLY A 59 -0.82 -19.23 -14.83
N TRP A 60 -1.79 -19.13 -15.74
CA TRP A 60 -3.02 -18.36 -15.53
C TRP A 60 -3.79 -18.87 -14.30
N ARG A 61 -4.08 -20.17 -14.29
CA ARG A 61 -4.91 -20.81 -13.25
C ARG A 61 -4.22 -20.76 -11.89
N TRP A 62 -2.91 -21.01 -11.85
CA TRP A 62 -2.12 -21.00 -10.63
C TRP A 62 -2.08 -19.61 -9.99
N ASN A 63 -1.78 -18.57 -10.78
CA ASN A 63 -1.72 -17.20 -10.26
C ASN A 63 -3.12 -16.74 -9.79
N GLN A 64 -4.16 -16.99 -10.59
CA GLN A 64 -5.53 -16.63 -10.21
C GLN A 64 -5.99 -17.36 -8.94
N ALA A 65 -5.70 -18.66 -8.83
CA ALA A 65 -6.06 -19.45 -7.66
C ALA A 65 -5.38 -18.92 -6.38
N LEU A 66 -4.11 -18.53 -6.44
CA LEU A 66 -3.42 -17.99 -5.26
C LEU A 66 -3.91 -16.60 -4.86
N ILE A 67 -4.26 -15.74 -5.82
CA ILE A 67 -4.85 -14.42 -5.53
C ILE A 67 -6.17 -14.63 -4.79
N GLU A 68 -7.06 -15.45 -5.35
CA GLU A 68 -8.38 -15.72 -4.78
C GLU A 68 -8.28 -16.41 -3.40
N PHE A 69 -7.41 -17.41 -3.30
CA PHE A 69 -7.14 -18.10 -2.04
C PHE A 69 -6.60 -17.15 -0.97
N GLY A 70 -5.69 -16.23 -1.33
CA GLY A 70 -5.21 -15.20 -0.42
C GLY A 70 -6.33 -14.23 0.00
N ALA A 71 -7.23 -13.89 -0.91
CA ALA A 71 -8.33 -12.95 -0.66
C ALA A 71 -9.44 -13.53 0.23
N LEU A 72 -9.80 -14.81 0.04
CA LEU A 72 -10.95 -15.43 0.73
C LEU A 72 -10.56 -16.34 1.90
N GLN A 73 -9.49 -17.12 1.75
CA GLN A 73 -9.13 -18.18 2.69
C GLN A 73 -7.97 -17.76 3.59
N CYS A 74 -6.84 -17.36 3.00
CA CYS A 74 -5.62 -16.97 3.71
C CYS A 74 -5.53 -15.44 3.90
N THR A 75 -6.56 -14.85 4.52
CA THR A 75 -6.67 -13.39 4.71
C THR A 75 -5.63 -12.83 5.66
N ALA A 76 -5.31 -11.54 5.55
CA ALA A 76 -4.24 -10.90 6.33
C ALA A 76 -4.45 -10.98 7.86
N ARG A 77 -5.68 -10.84 8.36
CA ARG A 77 -5.94 -10.72 9.81
C ARG A 77 -6.60 -11.93 10.44
N ARG A 78 -7.50 -12.60 9.71
CA ARG A 78 -8.30 -13.72 10.21
C ARG A 78 -8.40 -14.79 9.14
N PRO A 79 -7.28 -15.44 8.77
CA PRO A 79 -7.31 -16.54 7.82
C PRO A 79 -8.20 -17.66 8.38
N ALA A 80 -8.96 -18.33 7.52
CA ALA A 80 -9.86 -19.41 7.91
C ALA A 80 -9.09 -20.74 8.08
N CYS A 81 -7.98 -20.72 8.83
CA CYS A 81 -7.01 -21.82 8.94
C CYS A 81 -7.64 -23.17 9.28
N VAL A 82 -8.71 -23.20 10.08
CA VAL A 82 -9.43 -24.43 10.48
C VAL A 82 -9.92 -25.24 9.29
N ILE A 83 -10.37 -24.58 8.22
CA ILE A 83 -10.89 -25.22 7.00
C ILE A 83 -9.90 -25.12 5.82
N CYS A 84 -8.66 -24.70 6.09
CA CYS A 84 -7.67 -24.48 5.06
C CYS A 84 -7.19 -25.83 4.49
N PRO A 85 -7.27 -26.07 3.16
CA PRO A 85 -6.80 -27.32 2.57
C PRO A 85 -5.28 -27.50 2.66
N LEU A 86 -4.54 -26.42 2.90
CA LEU A 86 -3.08 -26.42 3.03
C LEU A 86 -2.62 -26.40 4.50
N GLN A 87 -3.52 -26.65 5.46
CA GLN A 87 -3.23 -26.49 6.89
C GLN A 87 -2.07 -27.38 7.35
N SER A 88 -2.05 -28.66 6.95
CA SER A 88 -1.06 -29.65 7.36
C SER A 88 0.37 -29.28 6.96
N ASP A 89 0.50 -28.58 5.82
CA ASP A 89 1.79 -28.25 5.22
C ASP A 89 2.20 -26.80 5.50
N CYS A 90 1.36 -26.03 6.19
CA CYS A 90 1.57 -24.60 6.41
C CYS A 90 2.50 -24.34 7.61
N ALA A 91 3.72 -23.89 7.31
CA ALA A 91 4.71 -23.52 8.31
C ALA A 91 4.20 -22.48 9.33
N ALA A 92 3.33 -21.55 8.90
CA ALA A 92 2.79 -20.51 9.76
C ALA A 92 1.58 -20.95 10.60
N PHE A 93 0.94 -22.09 10.28
CA PHE A 93 -0.32 -22.49 10.94
C PHE A 93 -0.21 -22.56 12.47
N PRO A 94 0.81 -23.20 13.08
CA PRO A 94 0.94 -23.27 14.54
C PRO A 94 0.97 -21.88 15.20
N THR A 95 1.75 -20.96 14.61
CA THR A 95 1.93 -19.59 15.11
C THR A 95 0.65 -18.76 14.94
N ILE A 96 0.01 -18.85 13.77
CA ILE A 96 -1.26 -18.17 13.48
C ILE A 96 -2.36 -18.65 14.43
N GLN A 97 -2.45 -19.96 14.68
CA GLN A 97 -3.47 -20.52 15.56
C GLN A 97 -3.31 -20.01 17.00
N SER A 98 -2.08 -19.94 17.51
CA SER A 98 -1.77 -19.36 18.83
C SER A 98 -2.09 -17.86 18.89
N SER A 99 -1.88 -17.14 17.79
CA SER A 99 -2.13 -15.70 17.73
C SER A 99 -3.63 -15.40 17.68
N ILE A 100 -4.41 -16.21 16.95
CA ILE A 100 -5.88 -16.05 16.87
C ILE A 100 -6.55 -16.43 18.20
N SER A 101 -6.04 -17.44 18.91
CA SER A 101 -6.60 -17.86 20.20
C SER A 101 -6.34 -16.84 21.32
N THR A 102 -5.22 -16.11 21.25
CA THR A 102 -4.84 -15.07 22.22
C THR A 102 -5.35 -13.67 21.84
N ALA A 103 -5.64 -13.43 20.57
CA ALA A 103 -6.16 -12.16 20.10
C ALA A 103 -7.61 -11.94 20.58
N SER A 104 -7.78 -11.01 21.53
CA SER A 104 -9.09 -10.48 21.90
C SER A 104 -9.84 -10.01 20.65
N ARG A 105 -11.14 -10.35 20.54
CA ARG A 105 -12.05 -9.89 19.49
C ARG A 105 -12.30 -8.38 19.63
N LYS A 106 -11.29 -7.53 19.45
CA LYS A 106 -11.55 -6.16 19.01
C LYS A 106 -12.07 -6.27 17.58
N ARG A 107 -13.39 -6.23 17.42
CA ARG A 107 -13.99 -5.79 16.16
C ARG A 107 -13.37 -4.41 15.93
N SER A 108 -12.44 -4.29 14.98
CA SER A 108 -12.27 -2.99 14.35
C SER A 108 -13.60 -2.78 13.65
N ASP A 109 -14.46 -1.95 14.23
CA ASP A 109 -15.56 -1.33 13.53
C ASP A 109 -14.91 -0.40 12.51
N ARG A 110 -14.32 -1.02 11.48
CA ARG A 110 -13.75 -0.32 10.37
C ARG A 110 -14.97 -0.05 9.55
N SER A 111 -15.65 1.05 9.86
CA SER A 111 -16.72 1.54 9.01
C SER A 111 -16.14 1.50 7.59
N GLU A 112 -16.85 0.82 6.70
CA GLU A 112 -16.60 0.98 5.28
C GLU A 112 -17.01 2.42 4.98
N LEU A 113 -16.12 3.36 5.31
CA LEU A 113 -16.24 4.74 4.90
C LEU A 113 -16.52 4.68 3.39
N PRO A 114 -17.52 5.41 2.90
CA PRO A 114 -17.77 5.52 1.47
C PRO A 114 -16.45 5.74 0.73
N PHE A 115 -16.29 5.18 -0.46
CA PHE A 115 -15.01 5.27 -1.20
C PHE A 115 -14.49 6.72 -1.27
N GLN A 116 -15.40 7.68 -1.43
CA GLN A 116 -15.14 9.13 -1.49
C GLN A 116 -14.56 9.75 -0.21
N GLU A 117 -14.55 9.00 0.89
CA GLU A 117 -13.99 9.39 2.19
C GLU A 117 -12.71 8.60 2.52
N SER A 118 -12.27 7.70 1.63
CA SER A 118 -11.09 6.86 1.84
C SER A 118 -9.78 7.59 1.51
N ASN A 119 -8.69 7.23 2.19
CA ASN A 119 -7.35 7.70 1.83
C ASN A 119 -6.99 7.40 0.37
N ARG A 120 -7.47 6.28 -0.20
CA ARG A 120 -7.22 5.93 -1.61
C ARG A 120 -7.82 6.97 -2.55
N PHE A 121 -9.03 7.43 -2.26
CA PHE A 121 -9.71 8.45 -3.06
C PHE A 121 -8.96 9.78 -3.02
N TYR A 122 -8.61 10.26 -1.82
CA TYR A 122 -7.90 11.53 -1.67
C TYR A 122 -6.47 11.50 -2.21
N ARG A 123 -5.76 10.36 -2.13
CA ARG A 123 -4.47 10.16 -2.82
C ARG A 123 -4.60 10.33 -4.33
N GLY A 124 -5.64 9.74 -4.93
CA GLY A 124 -5.92 9.91 -6.35
C GLY A 124 -6.17 11.37 -6.73
N LYS A 125 -6.94 12.10 -5.91
CA LYS A 125 -7.18 13.53 -6.11
C LYS A 125 -5.94 14.38 -5.97
N VAL A 126 -5.07 14.12 -5.00
CA VAL A 126 -3.78 14.82 -4.87
C VAL A 126 -2.96 14.65 -6.14
N VAL A 127 -2.76 13.40 -6.59
CA VAL A 127 -1.99 13.13 -7.82
C VAL A 127 -2.63 13.82 -9.04
N ALA A 128 -3.97 13.84 -9.14
CA ALA A 128 -4.66 14.55 -10.21
C ALA A 128 -4.48 16.07 -10.14
N ALA A 129 -4.54 16.67 -8.95
CA ALA A 129 -4.32 18.10 -8.76
C ALA A 129 -2.89 18.49 -9.14
N LEU A 130 -1.89 17.71 -8.70
CA LEU A 130 -0.48 17.94 -9.03
C LEU A 130 -0.20 17.86 -10.54
N ARG A 131 -0.88 16.95 -11.27
CA ARG A 131 -0.77 16.84 -12.75
C ARG A 131 -1.37 18.02 -13.51
N ASN A 132 -2.29 18.75 -12.89
CA ASN A 132 -2.99 19.86 -13.51
C ASN A 132 -2.45 21.22 -13.02
N LEU A 133 -1.28 21.25 -12.36
CA LEU A 133 -0.64 22.49 -11.97
C LEU A 133 -0.23 23.30 -13.21
N PRO A 134 -0.33 24.64 -13.17
CA PRO A 134 0.26 25.49 -14.20
C PRO A 134 1.77 25.24 -14.33
N SER A 135 2.34 25.39 -15.53
CA SER A 135 3.77 25.14 -15.77
C SER A 135 4.72 25.98 -14.88
N ALA A 136 4.26 27.12 -14.36
CA ALA A 136 5.01 27.93 -13.41
C ALA A 136 5.15 27.27 -12.02
N ASP A 137 4.19 26.44 -11.63
CA ASP A 137 4.11 25.77 -10.32
C ASP A 137 4.61 24.31 -10.37
N GLU A 138 4.96 23.82 -11.56
CA GLU A 138 5.44 22.45 -11.76
C GLU A 138 6.81 22.22 -11.10
N VAL A 139 7.67 23.25 -11.09
CA VAL A 139 9.02 23.20 -10.52
C VAL A 139 9.04 23.58 -9.03
N SER A 140 8.29 24.62 -8.66
CA SER A 140 8.20 25.16 -7.29
C SER A 140 7.22 24.40 -6.41
N GLY A 141 6.30 23.62 -7.00
CA GLY A 141 5.24 22.91 -6.29
C GLY A 141 4.13 23.82 -5.79
N ILE A 142 3.09 23.23 -5.21
CA ILE A 142 1.95 23.94 -4.62
C ILE A 142 2.03 23.87 -3.09
N ASP A 143 1.62 24.95 -2.41
CA ASP A 143 1.47 24.96 -0.96
C ASP A 143 0.47 23.89 -0.48
N LEU A 144 0.74 23.26 0.66
CA LEU A 144 -0.07 22.16 1.20
C LEU A 144 -1.52 22.58 1.49
N ALA A 145 -1.77 23.80 1.99
CA ALA A 145 -3.11 24.29 2.25
C ALA A 145 -3.87 24.61 0.95
N ALA A 146 -3.17 25.18 -0.03
CA ALA A 146 -3.71 25.42 -1.37
C ALA A 146 -4.08 24.10 -2.07
N LEU A 147 -3.22 23.08 -1.97
CA LEU A 147 -3.49 21.73 -2.46
C LEU A 147 -4.71 21.10 -1.76
N GLY A 148 -4.80 21.23 -0.44
CA GLY A 148 -5.93 20.72 0.34
C GLY A 148 -7.27 21.27 -0.13
N SER A 149 -7.31 22.57 -0.41
CA SER A 149 -8.50 23.28 -0.91
C SER A 149 -8.97 22.77 -2.28
N GLN A 150 -8.07 22.26 -3.12
CA GLN A 150 -8.44 21.64 -4.40
C GLN A 150 -8.92 20.19 -4.25
N VAL A 151 -8.44 19.49 -3.22
CA VAL A 151 -8.62 18.04 -3.07
C VAL A 151 -9.86 17.68 -2.25
N LYS A 152 -10.17 18.43 -1.19
CA LYS A 152 -11.26 18.15 -0.26
C LYS A 152 -12.29 19.28 -0.25
N PRO A 153 -13.58 19.01 -0.55
CA PRO A 153 -14.65 19.98 -0.31
C PRO A 153 -14.70 20.36 1.17
N ALA A 154 -14.85 21.66 1.46
CA ALA A 154 -14.81 22.20 2.83
C ALA A 154 -13.51 21.88 3.61
N PHE A 155 -12.36 21.91 2.93
CA PHE A 155 -11.05 21.83 3.56
C PHE A 155 -10.83 22.97 4.55
N SER A 156 -10.18 22.67 5.68
CA SER A 156 -9.81 23.64 6.71
C SER A 156 -8.41 23.36 7.26
N GLU A 157 -7.84 24.29 8.03
CA GLU A 157 -6.52 24.10 8.66
C GLU A 157 -6.45 22.87 9.57
N ALA A 158 -7.58 22.45 10.16
CA ALA A 158 -7.66 21.23 10.96
C ALA A 158 -7.36 19.95 10.15
N ASP A 159 -7.48 20.00 8.82
CA ASP A 159 -7.18 18.88 7.93
C ASP A 159 -5.71 18.82 7.49
N LEU A 160 -4.90 19.86 7.77
CA LEU A 160 -3.50 19.93 7.37
C LEU A 160 -2.65 18.75 7.87
N PRO A 161 -2.76 18.30 9.14
CA PRO A 161 -1.99 17.14 9.60
C PRO A 161 -2.33 15.86 8.83
N TRP A 162 -3.61 15.65 8.51
CA TRP A 162 -4.06 14.49 7.73
C TRP A 162 -3.53 14.56 6.30
N LEU A 163 -3.62 15.72 5.66
CA LEU A 163 -3.13 15.91 4.29
C LEU A 163 -1.61 15.75 4.21
N TYR A 164 -0.87 16.29 5.17
CA TYR A 164 0.58 16.10 5.27
C TYR A 164 0.95 14.62 5.33
N GLN A 165 0.29 13.84 6.20
CA GLN A 165 0.51 12.39 6.31
C GLN A 165 0.17 11.67 5.00
N LEU A 166 -0.91 12.07 4.32
CA LEU A 166 -1.32 11.49 3.05
C LEU A 166 -0.28 11.75 1.95
N VAL A 167 0.26 12.96 1.88
CA VAL A 167 1.30 13.36 0.92
C VAL A 167 2.64 12.68 1.25
N GLN A 168 3.04 12.58 2.53
CA GLN A 168 4.21 11.82 2.95
C GLN A 168 4.14 10.36 2.48
N GLY A 169 2.96 9.74 2.61
CA GLY A 169 2.73 8.40 2.07
C GLY A 169 2.81 8.33 0.53
N LEU A 170 2.49 9.41 -0.20
CA LEU A 170 2.68 9.48 -1.65
C LEU A 170 4.16 9.64 -2.01
N ALA A 171 4.91 10.41 -1.23
CA ALA A 171 6.34 10.59 -1.42
C ALA A 171 7.13 9.30 -1.19
N GLN A 172 6.78 8.52 -0.16
CA GLN A 172 7.34 7.18 0.08
C GLN A 172 7.11 6.22 -1.09
N ASP A 173 5.97 6.35 -1.76
CA ASP A 173 5.63 5.55 -2.94
C ASP A 173 6.21 6.12 -4.25
N GLY A 174 6.96 7.23 -4.19
CA GLY A 174 7.54 7.89 -5.36
C GLY A 174 6.50 8.57 -6.27
N LEU A 175 5.34 8.94 -5.72
CA LEU A 175 4.24 9.59 -6.46
C LEU A 175 4.15 11.11 -6.26
N ALA A 176 4.93 11.67 -5.33
CA ALA A 176 5.05 13.10 -5.07
C ALA A 176 6.43 13.42 -4.46
N GLN A 177 6.81 14.70 -4.46
CA GLN A 177 7.93 15.24 -3.69
C GLN A 177 7.42 16.30 -2.71
N VAL A 178 7.95 16.30 -1.50
CA VAL A 178 7.66 17.28 -0.45
C VAL A 178 8.92 18.11 -0.22
N ALA A 179 8.82 19.41 -0.43
CA ALA A 179 9.87 20.36 -0.11
C ALA A 179 9.43 21.21 1.09
N GLU A 180 10.26 21.29 2.12
CA GLU A 180 10.06 22.21 3.24
C GLU A 180 10.93 23.44 2.99
N GLU A 181 10.31 24.58 2.65
CA GLU A 181 11.04 25.85 2.65
C GLU A 181 11.17 26.35 4.10
N ARG A 182 12.41 26.41 4.59
CA ARG A 182 12.73 27.23 5.76
C ARG A 182 12.79 28.69 5.30
N PRO A 183 12.03 29.63 5.89
CA PRO A 183 12.16 31.04 5.54
C PRO A 183 13.60 31.50 5.82
N GLY A 184 14.25 32.05 4.81
CA GLY A 184 15.68 32.39 4.81
C GLY A 184 16.05 33.72 5.48
N TYR A 185 15.19 34.36 6.26
CA TYR A 185 15.48 35.67 6.85
C TYR A 185 14.87 35.83 8.25
N ASP A 186 15.70 36.30 9.18
CA ASP A 186 15.34 36.77 10.53
C ASP A 186 14.21 37.81 10.45
N LEU A 187 13.00 37.40 10.78
CA LEU A 187 11.95 38.30 11.25
C LEU A 187 11.60 37.84 12.67
N GLY A 188 11.78 38.77 13.61
CA GLY A 188 11.86 38.51 15.04
C GLY A 188 10.70 37.71 15.62
N ASP A 189 11.06 37.02 16.71
CA ASP A 189 10.23 36.24 17.63
C ASP A 189 8.74 36.63 17.66
N SER A 190 7.96 35.98 16.81
CA SER A 190 6.55 35.69 17.09
C SER A 190 6.33 34.19 16.95
N PRO A 191 5.75 33.53 17.97
CA PRO A 191 5.58 32.07 17.98
C PRO A 191 4.58 31.54 16.92
N GLU A 192 3.95 32.43 16.14
CA GLU A 192 2.94 32.08 15.15
C GLU A 192 3.52 31.83 13.73
N THR A 193 4.78 32.17 13.46
CA THR A 193 5.39 32.13 12.11
C THR A 193 6.42 31.02 11.88
N ALA A 194 6.56 30.05 12.80
CA ALA A 194 7.58 29.00 12.74
C ALA A 194 7.16 27.72 11.96
N ALA A 195 6.10 27.75 11.16
CA ALA A 195 5.74 26.64 10.27
C ALA A 195 6.31 26.91 8.87
N GLY A 196 7.38 26.21 8.50
CA GLY A 196 7.90 26.23 7.13
C GLY A 196 6.78 25.89 6.13
N LEU A 197 6.72 26.61 5.02
CA LEU A 197 5.73 26.37 3.97
C LEU A 197 6.04 25.02 3.31
N VAL A 198 5.19 24.03 3.59
CA VAL A 198 5.30 22.70 2.97
C VAL A 198 4.77 22.80 1.55
N ARG A 199 5.65 22.58 0.57
CA ARG A 199 5.29 22.54 -0.85
C ARG A 199 5.31 21.11 -1.37
N VAL A 200 4.37 20.81 -2.26
CA VAL A 200 4.18 19.47 -2.84
C VAL A 200 4.21 19.57 -4.36
N LYS A 201 4.96 18.68 -5.02
CA LYS A 201 5.02 18.60 -6.48
C LYS A 201 5.08 17.16 -6.98
N LEU A 202 4.99 16.97 -8.29
CA LEU A 202 5.28 15.68 -8.91
C LEU A 202 6.78 15.34 -8.83
N PRO A 203 7.14 14.04 -8.90
CA PRO A 203 8.54 13.59 -8.92
C PRO A 203 9.34 14.15 -10.10
#